data_AF-A0A0F9NIJ3-F1
#
_entry.id   AF-A0A0F9NIJ3-F1
#
_cell.length_a   1.000
_cell.length_b   1.000
_cell.length_c   1.000
_cell.angle_alpha   90.00
_cell.angle_beta   90.00
_cell.angle_gamma   90.00
#
_symmetry.space_group_name_H-M   'P 1'
#
loop_
_entity.id
_entity.type
_entity.pdbx_description
1 polymer ?
#
loop_
_entity_poly.entity_id
_entity_poly.type
_entity_poly.pdbx_seq_one_letter_code
_entity_poly.pdbx_strand_id
1 'polypeptide(L)'
;MTKLGFSKREIDRAWKKDQKAKLTKKLRQLRKAARREKVDRKARLKNAKGACDDRVAKAKERAQRAFQRARATAIKAQKAATVARNAARYATKKAARDKCDLDAAHIKTEAAAKLDATKAEATAERQYWTDFWATEKAQKGRVKKANGKRRARERKSESDDLVRQNLTTMRHLLPVFEKVKRRIKADKRRTRTEVFLDYVHDNPEDVLAAQAHATSDEELAKAERAYWEQQRGMVVEEDEVPF
;
A
#
# COMPACT_ATOMS: atom_id res chain seq x y z
N MET A 1 139.32 -79.38 -32.44
CA MET A 1 138.74 -78.17 -31.82
C MET A 1 138.34 -77.19 -32.92
N THR A 2 137.14 -77.36 -33.49
CA THR A 2 136.60 -76.45 -34.51
C THR A 2 136.16 -75.15 -33.83
N LYS A 3 136.98 -74.09 -33.98
CA LYS A 3 136.59 -72.72 -33.61
C LYS A 3 135.50 -72.25 -34.58
N LEU A 4 134.25 -72.66 -34.33
CA LEU A 4 133.07 -72.01 -34.91
C LEU A 4 132.87 -70.66 -34.21
N GLY A 5 133.80 -69.74 -34.46
CA GLY A 5 133.70 -68.36 -34.03
C GLY A 5 132.78 -67.63 -34.99
N PHE A 6 131.52 -67.47 -34.62
CA PHE A 6 130.65 -66.49 -35.29
C PHE A 6 131.39 -65.16 -35.37
N SER A 7 131.36 -64.52 -36.54
CA SER A 7 131.99 -63.22 -36.69
C SER A 7 131.29 -62.23 -35.75
N LYS A 8 132.03 -61.31 -35.12
CA LYS A 8 131.47 -60.25 -34.24
C LYS A 8 130.25 -59.55 -34.86
N ARG A 9 130.23 -59.41 -36.20
CA ARG A 9 129.12 -58.84 -36.98
C ARG A 9 127.84 -59.67 -36.93
N GLU A 10 127.93 -61.00 -36.88
CA GLU A 10 126.76 -61.89 -36.78
C GLU A 10 126.13 -61.84 -35.39
N ILE A 11 126.96 -61.81 -34.34
CA ILE A 11 126.51 -61.63 -32.96
C ILE A 11 125.78 -60.29 -32.80
N ASP A 12 126.35 -59.19 -33.32
CA ASP A 12 125.71 -57.87 -33.29
C ASP A 12 124.41 -57.83 -34.07
N ARG A 13 124.34 -58.49 -35.24
CA ARG A 13 123.10 -58.58 -36.05
C ARG A 13 122.02 -59.38 -35.32
N ALA A 14 122.37 -60.50 -34.71
CA ALA A 14 121.44 -61.32 -33.94
C ALA A 14 120.91 -60.56 -32.71
N TRP A 15 121.78 -59.88 -31.97
CA TRP A 15 121.41 -59.04 -30.84
C TRP A 15 120.50 -57.88 -31.26
N LYS A 16 120.84 -57.14 -32.33
CA LYS A 16 119.98 -56.06 -32.86
C LYS A 16 118.62 -56.58 -33.34
N LYS A 17 118.57 -57.77 -33.95
CA LYS A 17 117.31 -58.41 -34.38
C LYS A 17 116.43 -58.77 -33.19
N ASP A 18 117.00 -59.36 -32.13
CA ASP A 18 116.28 -59.67 -30.90
C ASP A 18 115.78 -58.40 -30.19
N GLN A 19 116.62 -57.38 -30.05
CA GLN A 19 116.21 -56.07 -29.51
C GLN A 19 115.09 -55.44 -30.32
N LYS A 20 115.17 -55.46 -31.65
CA LYS A 20 114.10 -54.97 -32.54
C LYS A 20 112.81 -55.78 -32.36
N ALA A 21 112.89 -57.10 -32.23
CA ALA A 21 111.74 -57.97 -31.98
C ALA A 21 111.08 -57.66 -30.63
N LYS A 22 111.86 -57.49 -29.57
CA LYS A 22 111.40 -57.08 -28.23
C LYS A 22 110.70 -55.71 -28.27
N LEU A 23 111.31 -54.72 -28.91
CA LEU A 23 110.70 -53.39 -29.09
C LEU A 23 109.40 -53.44 -29.89
N THR A 24 109.36 -54.25 -30.96
CA THR A 24 108.15 -54.42 -31.80
C THR A 24 107.03 -55.09 -31.00
N LYS A 25 107.35 -56.11 -30.21
CA LYS A 25 106.39 -56.78 -29.31
C LYS A 25 105.84 -55.80 -28.26
N LYS A 26 106.72 -55.03 -27.62
CA LYS A 26 106.34 -53.99 -26.64
C LYS A 26 105.45 -52.93 -27.27
N LEU A 27 105.81 -52.43 -28.46
CA LEU A 27 105.02 -51.44 -29.21
C LEU A 27 103.66 -52.00 -29.62
N ARG A 28 103.56 -53.27 -30.03
CA ARG A 28 102.28 -53.95 -30.30
C ARG A 28 101.41 -54.04 -29.04
N GLN A 29 102.01 -54.35 -27.89
CA GLN A 29 101.30 -54.39 -26.60
C GLN A 29 100.80 -53.01 -26.19
N LEU A 30 101.63 -51.96 -26.30
CA LEU A 30 101.25 -50.58 -26.02
C LEU A 30 100.12 -50.10 -26.94
N ARG A 31 100.19 -50.42 -28.25
CA ARG A 31 99.09 -50.12 -29.19
C ARG A 31 97.79 -50.85 -28.83
N LYS A 32 97.86 -52.12 -28.42
CA LYS A 32 96.68 -52.87 -27.94
C LYS A 32 96.10 -52.26 -26.66
N ALA A 33 96.94 -51.90 -25.70
CA ALA A 33 96.53 -51.24 -24.46
C ALA A 33 95.87 -49.88 -24.75
N ALA A 34 96.49 -49.05 -25.60
CA ALA A 34 95.92 -47.76 -26.01
C ALA A 34 94.56 -47.91 -26.73
N ARG A 35 94.39 -48.95 -27.56
CA ARG A 35 93.09 -49.24 -28.19
C ARG A 35 92.03 -49.64 -27.17
N ARG A 36 92.37 -50.48 -26.19
CA ARG A 36 91.47 -50.88 -25.09
C ARG A 36 91.05 -49.67 -24.27
N GLU A 37 92.00 -48.86 -23.82
CA GLU A 37 91.70 -47.64 -23.04
C GLU A 37 90.82 -46.65 -23.84
N LYS A 38 91.02 -46.53 -25.15
CA LYS A 38 90.16 -45.69 -26.01
C LYS A 38 88.71 -46.22 -26.05
N VAL A 39 88.52 -47.53 -26.14
CA VAL A 39 87.19 -48.16 -26.10
C VAL A 39 86.56 -47.98 -24.72
N ASP A 40 87.32 -48.24 -23.65
CA ASP A 40 86.85 -48.11 -22.27
C ASP A 40 86.48 -46.67 -21.93
N ARG A 41 87.29 -45.69 -22.33
CA ARG A 41 86.96 -44.26 -22.20
C ARG A 41 85.66 -43.91 -22.92
N LYS A 42 85.45 -44.41 -24.14
CA LYS A 42 84.20 -44.19 -24.88
C LYS A 42 83.01 -44.81 -24.14
N ALA A 43 83.16 -46.03 -23.61
CA ALA A 43 82.13 -46.69 -22.82
C ALA A 43 81.80 -45.90 -21.54
N ARG A 44 82.81 -45.46 -20.78
CA ARG A 44 82.63 -44.60 -19.58
C ARG A 44 81.88 -43.31 -19.92
N LEU A 45 82.27 -42.63 -21.00
CA LEU A 45 81.58 -41.41 -21.44
C LEU A 45 80.13 -41.67 -21.88
N LYS A 46 79.87 -42.78 -22.58
CA LYS A 46 78.50 -43.17 -22.96
C LYS A 46 77.64 -43.43 -21.73
N ASN A 47 78.16 -44.17 -20.75
CA ASN A 47 77.46 -44.46 -19.51
C ASN A 47 77.20 -43.19 -18.68
N ALA A 48 78.19 -42.30 -18.59
CA ALA A 48 78.03 -41.01 -17.90
C ALA A 48 76.97 -40.12 -18.56
N LYS A 49 76.92 -40.08 -19.89
CA LYS A 49 75.87 -39.37 -20.64
C LYS A 49 74.49 -39.97 -20.36
N GLY A 50 74.34 -41.29 -20.48
CA GLY A 50 73.08 -41.98 -20.18
C GLY A 50 72.58 -41.70 -18.75
N ALA A 51 73.48 -41.75 -17.76
CA ALA A 51 73.13 -41.42 -16.38
C ALA A 51 72.71 -39.95 -16.19
N CYS A 52 73.29 -39.02 -16.97
CA CYS A 52 72.88 -37.62 -16.97
C CYS A 52 71.49 -37.46 -17.59
N ASP A 53 71.25 -38.08 -18.74
CA ASP A 53 69.97 -38.04 -19.44
C ASP A 53 68.84 -38.61 -18.57
N ASP A 54 69.09 -39.73 -17.89
CA ASP A 54 68.14 -40.32 -16.94
C ASP A 54 67.81 -39.40 -15.77
N ARG A 55 68.80 -38.69 -15.23
CA ARG A 55 68.60 -37.72 -14.15
C ARG A 55 67.77 -36.53 -14.62
N VAL A 56 68.05 -36.02 -15.82
CA VAL A 56 67.29 -34.93 -16.43
C VAL A 56 65.85 -35.37 -16.71
N ALA A 57 65.63 -36.57 -17.24
CA ALA A 57 64.30 -37.12 -17.46
C ALA A 57 63.50 -37.24 -16.15
N LYS A 58 64.10 -37.82 -15.10
CA LYS A 58 63.47 -37.91 -13.77
C LYS A 58 63.18 -36.54 -13.17
N ALA A 59 64.06 -35.54 -13.36
CA ALA A 59 63.82 -34.18 -12.89
C ALA A 59 62.63 -33.52 -13.62
N LYS A 60 62.54 -33.68 -14.94
CA LYS A 60 61.40 -33.20 -15.74
C LYS A 60 60.08 -33.84 -15.27
N GLU A 61 60.08 -35.16 -15.05
CA GLU A 61 58.90 -35.87 -14.58
C GLU A 61 58.45 -35.37 -13.20
N ARG A 62 59.40 -35.17 -12.26
CA ARG A 62 59.11 -34.61 -10.93
C ARG A 62 58.52 -33.20 -11.04
N ALA A 63 59.10 -32.35 -11.88
CA ALA A 63 58.62 -30.99 -12.12
C ALA A 63 57.19 -30.99 -12.71
N GLN A 64 56.92 -31.85 -13.68
CA GLN A 64 55.60 -31.98 -14.29
C GLN A 64 54.54 -32.48 -13.28
N ARG A 65 54.88 -33.48 -12.46
CA ARG A 65 54.01 -33.96 -11.38
C ARG A 65 53.74 -32.87 -10.34
N ALA A 66 54.76 -32.10 -9.96
CA ALA A 66 54.61 -30.97 -9.04
C ALA A 66 53.68 -29.89 -9.62
N PHE A 67 53.88 -29.53 -10.90
CA PHE A 67 53.02 -28.59 -11.61
C PHE A 67 51.56 -29.06 -11.69
N GLN A 68 51.33 -30.34 -12.04
CA GLN A 68 49.97 -30.90 -12.09
C GLN A 68 49.29 -30.89 -10.71
N ARG A 69 50.02 -31.22 -9.64
CA ARG A 69 49.51 -31.11 -8.27
C ARG A 69 49.14 -29.68 -7.91
N ALA A 70 50.03 -28.71 -8.17
CA ALA A 70 49.77 -27.30 -7.94
C ALA A 70 48.55 -26.78 -8.73
N ARG A 71 48.41 -27.21 -9.99
CA ARG A 71 47.25 -26.89 -10.81
C ARG A 71 45.96 -27.48 -10.23
N ALA A 72 45.99 -28.74 -9.79
CA ALA A 72 44.83 -29.38 -9.17
C ALA A 72 44.42 -28.70 -7.86
N THR A 73 45.37 -28.30 -7.02
CA THR A 73 45.09 -27.54 -5.79
C THR A 73 44.51 -26.16 -6.10
N ALA A 74 45.02 -25.46 -7.11
CA ALA A 74 44.49 -24.17 -7.54
C ALA A 74 43.04 -24.28 -8.03
N ILE A 75 42.73 -25.29 -8.85
CA ILE A 75 41.36 -25.55 -9.33
C ILE A 75 40.42 -25.87 -8.15
N LYS A 76 40.86 -26.69 -7.18
CA LYS A 76 40.07 -26.98 -5.98
C LYS A 76 39.79 -25.72 -5.17
N ALA A 77 40.79 -24.88 -4.96
CA ALA A 77 40.65 -23.60 -4.25
C ALA A 77 39.69 -22.65 -4.98
N GLN A 78 39.78 -22.54 -6.31
CA GLN A 78 38.87 -21.72 -7.11
C GLN A 78 37.42 -22.21 -7.03
N LYS A 79 37.20 -23.52 -7.07
CA LYS A 79 35.86 -24.12 -6.88
C LYS A 79 35.32 -23.82 -5.48
N ALA A 80 36.14 -24.01 -4.44
CA ALA A 80 35.75 -23.71 -3.06
C ALA A 80 35.39 -22.20 -2.89
N ALA A 81 36.18 -21.30 -3.45
CA ALA A 81 35.91 -19.86 -3.44
C ALA A 81 34.60 -19.51 -4.16
N THR A 82 34.31 -20.16 -5.28
CA THR A 82 33.05 -19.98 -6.02
C THR A 82 31.85 -20.46 -5.19
N VAL A 83 31.97 -21.63 -4.55
CA VAL A 83 30.92 -22.17 -3.66
C VAL A 83 30.69 -21.23 -2.47
N ALA A 84 31.75 -20.74 -1.82
CA ALA A 84 31.65 -19.79 -0.72
C ALA A 84 30.98 -18.48 -1.14
N ARG A 85 31.34 -17.93 -2.31
CA ARG A 85 30.71 -16.73 -2.87
C ARG A 85 29.21 -16.94 -3.13
N ASN A 86 28.84 -18.08 -3.70
CA ASN A 86 27.44 -18.42 -3.96
C ASN A 86 26.65 -18.62 -2.67
N ALA A 87 27.24 -19.25 -1.66
CA ALA A 87 26.64 -19.41 -0.34
C ALA A 87 26.38 -18.05 0.33
N ALA A 88 27.35 -17.14 0.30
CA ALA A 88 27.18 -15.77 0.79
C ALA A 88 26.05 -15.03 0.06
N ARG A 89 25.99 -15.14 -1.27
CA ARG A 89 24.90 -14.55 -2.08
C ARG A 89 23.53 -15.15 -1.75
N TYR A 90 23.47 -16.44 -1.44
CA TYR A 90 22.22 -17.09 -1.01
C TYR A 90 21.78 -16.60 0.37
N ALA A 91 22.72 -16.46 1.32
CA ALA A 91 22.44 -15.96 2.65
C ALA A 91 21.89 -14.52 2.63
N THR A 92 22.48 -13.63 1.82
CA THR A 92 21.98 -12.26 1.68
C THR A 92 20.58 -12.20 1.06
N LYS A 93 20.32 -12.99 0.01
CA LYS A 93 18.98 -13.10 -0.59
C LYS A 93 17.95 -13.65 0.39
N LYS A 94 18.33 -14.66 1.18
CA LYS A 94 17.45 -15.23 2.20
C LYS A 94 17.10 -14.19 3.25
N ALA A 95 18.09 -13.51 3.82
CA ALA A 95 17.86 -12.45 4.79
C ALA A 95 16.95 -11.33 4.25
N ALA A 96 17.09 -10.96 2.98
CA ALA A 96 16.20 -9.99 2.34
C ALA A 96 14.75 -10.51 2.22
N ARG A 97 14.54 -11.79 1.86
CA ARG A 97 13.21 -12.41 1.81
C ARG A 97 12.59 -12.49 3.20
N ASP A 98 13.34 -12.97 4.19
CA ASP A 98 12.89 -13.09 5.57
C ASP A 98 12.44 -11.72 6.10
N LYS A 99 13.18 -10.64 5.77
CA LYS A 99 12.76 -9.26 6.10
C LYS A 99 11.46 -8.85 5.39
N CYS A 100 11.35 -9.07 4.08
CA CYS A 100 10.13 -8.75 3.33
C CYS A 100 8.91 -9.51 3.87
N ASP A 101 9.07 -10.76 4.30
CA ASP A 101 8.00 -11.57 4.87
C ASP A 101 7.53 -11.00 6.22
N LEU A 102 8.47 -10.54 7.07
CA LEU A 102 8.15 -9.85 8.31
C LEU A 102 7.43 -8.52 8.07
N ASP A 103 7.93 -7.70 7.14
CA ASP A 103 7.30 -6.42 6.78
C ASP A 103 5.90 -6.64 6.22
N ALA A 104 5.71 -7.67 5.37
CA ALA A 104 4.40 -8.02 4.83
C ALA A 104 3.43 -8.51 5.92
N ALA A 105 3.91 -9.29 6.90
CA ALA A 105 3.11 -9.70 8.04
C ALA A 105 2.68 -8.49 8.89
N HIS A 106 3.60 -7.55 9.15
CA HIS A 106 3.32 -6.32 9.88
C HIS A 106 2.23 -5.48 9.17
N ILE A 107 2.40 -5.22 7.87
CA ILE A 107 1.42 -4.48 7.07
C ILE A 107 0.04 -5.16 7.11
N LYS A 108 -0.02 -6.49 7.02
CA LYS A 108 -1.29 -7.23 7.13
C LYS A 108 -1.95 -7.03 8.49
N THR A 109 -1.17 -7.09 9.58
CA THR A 109 -1.71 -6.88 10.93
C THR A 109 -2.21 -5.45 11.14
N GLU A 110 -1.48 -4.44 10.68
CA GLU A 110 -1.91 -3.04 10.75
C GLU A 110 -3.15 -2.78 9.90
N ALA A 111 -3.19 -3.32 8.68
CA ALA A 111 -4.34 -3.19 7.80
C ALA A 111 -5.59 -3.85 8.39
N ALA A 112 -5.44 -5.04 8.99
CA ALA A 112 -6.53 -5.72 9.69
C ALA A 112 -7.05 -4.87 10.87
N ALA A 113 -6.15 -4.33 11.70
CA ALA A 113 -6.54 -3.47 12.82
C ALA A 113 -7.29 -2.22 12.37
N LYS A 114 -6.85 -1.56 11.28
CA LYS A 114 -7.55 -0.40 10.70
C LYS A 114 -8.92 -0.77 10.15
N LEU A 115 -9.03 -1.93 9.47
CA LEU A 115 -10.31 -2.42 8.97
C LEU A 115 -11.28 -2.74 10.11
N ASP A 116 -10.80 -3.31 11.21
CA ASP A 116 -11.65 -3.61 12.36
C ASP A 116 -12.07 -2.35 13.12
N ALA A 117 -11.19 -1.35 13.25
CA ALA A 117 -11.53 -0.04 13.79
C ALA A 117 -12.61 0.68 12.95
N THR A 118 -12.44 0.73 11.63
CA THR A 118 -13.43 1.33 10.72
C THR A 118 -14.78 0.59 10.73
N LYS A 119 -14.78 -0.74 10.83
CA LYS A 119 -16.02 -1.51 11.05
C LYS A 119 -16.68 -1.15 12.37
N ALA A 120 -15.92 -1.02 13.45
CA ALA A 120 -16.44 -0.65 14.75
C ALA A 120 -17.09 0.74 14.73
N GLU A 121 -16.44 1.73 14.12
CA GLU A 121 -16.98 3.07 13.90
C GLU A 121 -18.28 3.03 13.07
N ALA A 122 -18.29 2.29 11.96
CA ALA A 122 -19.49 2.14 11.13
C ALA A 122 -20.65 1.46 11.90
N THR A 123 -20.36 0.50 12.78
CA THR A 123 -21.40 -0.11 13.63
C THR A 123 -21.93 0.86 14.68
N ALA A 124 -21.05 1.67 15.30
CA ALA A 124 -21.45 2.68 16.27
C ALA A 124 -22.30 3.79 15.61
N GLU A 125 -21.95 4.21 14.40
CA GLU A 125 -22.73 5.19 13.64
C GLU A 125 -24.13 4.65 13.30
N ARG A 126 -24.23 3.40 12.85
CA ARG A 126 -25.53 2.76 12.59
C ARG A 126 -26.40 2.67 13.84
N GLN A 127 -25.80 2.35 15.00
CA GLN A 127 -26.50 2.35 16.28
C GLN A 127 -26.99 3.75 16.64
N TYR A 128 -26.13 4.76 16.52
CA TYR A 128 -26.49 6.16 16.75
C TYR A 128 -27.69 6.59 15.90
N TRP A 129 -27.69 6.30 14.59
CA TRP A 129 -28.82 6.63 13.73
C TRP A 129 -30.09 5.88 14.11
N THR A 130 -29.97 4.59 14.47
CA THR A 130 -31.11 3.78 14.92
C THR A 130 -31.76 4.39 16.16
N ASP A 131 -30.95 4.78 17.15
CA ASP A 131 -31.40 5.41 18.38
C ASP A 131 -31.98 6.81 18.13
N PHE A 132 -31.34 7.59 17.26
CA PHE A 132 -31.84 8.89 16.82
C PHE A 132 -33.24 8.78 16.20
N TRP A 133 -33.44 7.86 15.25
CA TRP A 133 -34.76 7.63 14.65
C TRP A 133 -35.78 7.11 15.65
N ALA A 134 -35.37 6.26 16.59
CA ALA A 134 -36.24 5.77 17.66
C ALA A 134 -36.74 6.91 18.56
N THR A 135 -35.84 7.82 18.97
CA THR A 135 -36.19 8.99 19.78
C THR A 135 -37.06 9.98 19.01
N GLU A 136 -36.74 10.27 17.74
CA GLU A 136 -37.53 11.15 16.89
C GLU A 136 -38.96 10.61 16.67
N LYS A 137 -39.09 9.30 16.40
CA LYS A 137 -40.38 8.63 16.28
C LYS A 137 -41.17 8.67 17.58
N ALA A 138 -40.50 8.48 18.73
CA ALA A 138 -41.12 8.62 20.04
C ALA A 138 -41.63 10.05 20.29
N GLN A 139 -40.86 11.08 19.92
CA GLN A 139 -41.28 12.48 20.01
C GLN A 139 -42.46 12.80 19.09
N LYS A 140 -42.39 12.43 17.80
CA LYS A 140 -43.51 12.56 16.84
C LYS A 140 -44.77 11.88 17.37
N GLY A 141 -44.64 10.69 17.97
CA GLY A 141 -45.72 9.98 18.63
C GLY A 141 -46.33 10.75 19.80
N ARG A 142 -45.51 11.38 20.65
CA ARG A 142 -45.98 12.23 21.76
C ARG A 142 -46.73 13.47 21.27
N VAL A 143 -46.18 14.18 20.27
CA VAL A 143 -46.80 15.37 19.67
C VAL A 143 -48.14 15.00 19.02
N LYS A 144 -48.21 13.91 18.24
CA LYS A 144 -49.46 13.44 17.62
C LYS A 144 -50.52 13.11 18.68
N LYS A 145 -50.14 12.45 19.78
CA LYS A 145 -51.06 12.16 20.90
C LYS A 145 -51.54 13.45 21.59
N ALA A 146 -50.66 14.42 21.82
CA ALA A 146 -51.03 15.71 22.42
C ALA A 146 -51.98 16.52 21.51
N ASN A 147 -51.65 16.65 20.22
CA ASN A 147 -52.47 17.35 19.23
C ASN A 147 -53.81 16.64 18.99
N GLY A 148 -53.83 15.31 18.98
CA GLY A 148 -55.07 14.52 18.90
C GLY A 148 -56.02 14.80 20.05
N LYS A 149 -55.51 14.86 21.29
CA LYS A 149 -56.30 15.25 22.48
C LYS A 149 -56.82 16.69 22.39
N ARG A 150 -55.99 17.63 21.91
CA ARG A 150 -56.38 19.04 21.73
C ARG A 150 -57.49 19.19 20.68
N ARG A 151 -57.33 18.57 19.50
CA ARG A 151 -58.34 18.59 18.43
C ARG A 151 -59.65 17.92 18.83
N ALA A 152 -59.59 16.83 19.61
CA ALA A 152 -60.81 16.19 20.13
C ALA A 152 -61.58 17.10 21.10
N ARG A 153 -60.89 17.97 21.84
CA ARG A 153 -61.51 18.99 22.69
C ARG A 153 -62.07 20.15 21.86
N GLU A 154 -61.35 20.59 20.83
CA GLU A 154 -61.80 21.65 19.91
C GLU A 154 -63.00 21.23 19.04
N ARG A 155 -63.10 19.96 18.63
CA ARG A 155 -64.28 19.43 17.89
C ARG A 155 -65.57 19.35 18.73
N LYS A 156 -65.47 19.36 20.06
CA LYS A 156 -66.65 19.38 20.94
C LYS A 156 -67.25 20.79 21.08
N SER A 157 -66.47 21.83 20.78
CA SER A 157 -66.97 23.20 20.70
C SER A 157 -67.38 23.52 19.27
N GLU A 158 -68.51 24.20 19.09
CA GLU A 158 -68.89 24.75 17.79
C GLU A 158 -67.80 25.69 17.26
N SER A 159 -67.47 25.57 15.98
CA SER A 159 -66.51 26.45 15.31
C SER A 159 -67.09 27.86 15.19
N ASP A 160 -66.20 28.88 15.15
CA ASP A 160 -66.62 30.27 14.95
C ASP A 160 -67.49 30.41 13.67
N ASP A 161 -67.19 29.66 12.62
CA ASP A 161 -67.96 29.68 11.36
C ASP A 161 -69.36 29.06 11.50
N LEU A 162 -69.51 28.00 12.31
CA LEU A 162 -70.84 27.46 12.63
C LEU A 162 -71.65 28.46 13.44
N VAL A 163 -71.02 29.15 14.39
CA VAL A 163 -71.68 30.22 15.15
C VAL A 163 -72.10 31.36 14.21
N ARG A 164 -71.23 31.80 13.28
CA ARG A 164 -71.57 32.81 12.26
C ARG A 164 -72.73 32.37 11.37
N GLN A 165 -72.75 31.11 10.94
CA GLN A 165 -73.85 30.54 10.15
C GLN A 165 -75.17 30.57 10.92
N ASN A 166 -75.16 30.17 12.20
CA ASN A 166 -76.35 30.22 13.06
C ASN A 166 -76.83 31.67 13.29
N LEU A 167 -75.90 32.64 13.33
CA LEU A 167 -76.19 34.06 13.49
C LEU A 167 -76.59 34.77 12.19
N THR A 168 -76.65 34.08 11.04
CA THR A 168 -77.05 34.71 9.76
C THR A 168 -78.46 35.28 9.81
N THR A 169 -79.37 34.68 10.58
CA THR A 169 -80.72 35.19 10.84
C THR A 169 -80.71 36.46 11.67
N MET A 170 -79.66 36.68 12.48
CA MET A 170 -79.46 37.84 13.36
C MET A 170 -78.19 38.61 12.98
N ARG A 171 -78.09 39.01 11.70
CA ARG A 171 -76.87 39.60 11.12
C ARG A 171 -76.30 40.80 11.89
N HIS A 172 -77.15 41.58 12.55
CA HIS A 172 -76.77 42.73 13.37
C HIS A 172 -75.98 42.36 14.64
N LEU A 173 -75.99 41.08 15.05
CA LEU A 173 -75.23 40.58 16.19
C LEU A 173 -73.82 40.08 15.80
N LEU A 174 -73.50 39.95 14.51
CA LEU A 174 -72.17 39.49 14.07
C LEU A 174 -71.03 40.42 14.52
N PRO A 175 -71.13 41.76 14.44
CA PRO A 175 -70.07 42.64 14.93
C PRO A 175 -69.83 42.48 16.44
N VAL A 176 -70.91 42.28 17.21
CA VAL A 176 -70.85 42.01 18.65
C VAL A 176 -70.10 40.70 18.88
N PHE A 177 -70.51 39.64 18.18
CA PHE A 177 -69.86 38.33 18.29
C PHE A 177 -68.37 38.42 18.01
N GLU A 178 -67.93 39.12 16.96
CA GLU A 178 -66.50 39.26 16.63
C GLU A 178 -65.68 39.93 17.74
N LYS A 179 -66.28 40.85 18.51
CA LYS A 179 -65.65 41.52 19.65
C LYS A 179 -65.53 40.60 20.87
N VAL A 180 -66.57 39.82 21.17
CA VAL A 180 -66.65 39.00 22.39
C VAL A 180 -66.38 37.51 22.21
N LYS A 181 -66.18 37.02 20.98
CA LYS A 181 -65.96 35.58 20.67
C LYS A 181 -64.85 34.92 21.46
N ARG A 182 -63.82 35.67 21.90
CA ARG A 182 -62.71 35.15 22.72
C ARG A 182 -63.09 34.92 24.18
N ARG A 183 -64.11 35.64 24.68
CA ARG A 183 -64.63 35.55 26.06
C ARG A 183 -65.66 34.44 26.22
N ILE A 184 -66.41 34.15 25.14
CA ILE A 184 -67.47 33.14 25.13
C ILE A 184 -66.89 31.76 24.83
N LYS A 185 -66.99 30.86 25.81
CA LYS A 185 -66.56 29.47 25.71
C LYS A 185 -67.79 28.57 25.78
N ALA A 186 -67.91 27.64 24.82
CA ALA A 186 -68.93 26.61 24.88
C ALA A 186 -68.74 25.74 26.13
N ASP A 187 -69.85 25.35 26.76
CA ASP A 187 -69.84 24.39 27.86
C ASP A 187 -70.31 23.01 27.36
N LYS A 188 -70.10 21.95 28.14
CA LYS A 188 -70.51 20.58 27.79
C LYS A 188 -72.03 20.45 27.55
N ARG A 189 -72.83 21.36 28.13
CA ARG A 189 -74.31 21.34 28.06
C ARG A 189 -74.91 22.48 27.25
N ARG A 190 -74.12 23.46 26.82
CA ARG A 190 -74.60 24.64 26.10
C ARG A 190 -73.74 24.92 24.89
N THR A 191 -74.39 25.17 23.77
CA THR A 191 -73.73 25.52 22.52
C THR A 191 -73.03 26.88 22.63
N ARG A 192 -72.05 27.15 21.76
CA ARG A 192 -71.35 28.45 21.83
C ARG A 192 -72.27 29.58 21.39
N THR A 193 -73.18 29.28 20.47
CA THR A 193 -74.28 30.17 20.08
C THR A 193 -75.20 30.47 21.26
N GLU A 194 -75.64 29.46 22.04
CA GLU A 194 -76.48 29.70 23.24
C GLU A 194 -75.79 30.61 24.25
N VAL A 195 -74.52 30.33 24.59
CA VAL A 195 -73.77 31.16 25.55
C VAL A 195 -73.58 32.59 25.01
N PHE A 196 -73.45 32.77 23.70
CA PHE A 196 -73.41 34.11 23.09
C PHE A 196 -74.75 34.83 23.19
N LEU A 197 -75.88 34.15 22.98
CA LEU A 197 -77.20 34.75 23.11
C LEU A 197 -77.50 35.13 24.57
N ASP A 198 -77.11 34.30 25.53
CA ASP A 198 -77.17 34.65 26.96
C ASP A 198 -76.34 35.91 27.24
N TYR A 199 -75.12 36.01 26.69
CA TYR A 199 -74.27 37.21 26.85
C TYR A 199 -74.93 38.48 26.29
N VAL A 200 -75.53 38.39 25.09
CA VAL A 200 -76.23 39.50 24.44
C VAL A 200 -77.42 39.97 25.26
N HIS A 201 -78.15 39.03 25.87
CA HIS A 201 -79.27 39.33 26.75
C HIS A 201 -78.82 40.06 28.02
N ASP A 202 -77.70 39.63 28.61
CA ASP A 202 -77.21 40.15 29.88
C ASP A 202 -76.42 41.47 29.75
N ASN A 203 -75.94 41.83 28.55
CA ASN A 203 -75.10 43.01 28.30
C ASN A 203 -75.59 43.81 27.07
N PRO A 204 -76.79 44.41 27.11
CA PRO A 204 -77.35 45.15 25.97
C PRO A 204 -76.50 46.37 25.57
N GLU A 205 -75.78 46.99 26.51
CA GLU A 205 -74.91 48.14 26.27
C GLU A 205 -73.75 47.82 25.31
N ASP A 206 -73.20 46.61 25.40
CA ASP A 206 -72.11 46.15 24.52
C ASP A 206 -72.60 45.95 23.08
N VAL A 207 -73.86 45.52 22.92
CA VAL A 207 -74.52 45.35 21.63
C VAL A 207 -74.68 46.70 20.95
N LEU A 208 -75.19 47.69 21.68
CA LEU A 208 -75.39 49.04 21.17
C LEU A 208 -74.06 49.71 20.80
N ALA A 209 -73.04 49.58 21.65
CA ALA A 209 -71.72 50.12 21.37
C ALA A 209 -71.08 49.48 20.12
N ALA A 210 -71.18 48.16 19.96
CA ALA A 210 -70.64 47.48 18.78
C ALA A 210 -71.41 47.81 17.49
N GLN A 211 -72.73 48.06 17.58
CA GLN A 211 -73.52 48.50 16.43
C GLN A 211 -73.15 49.92 15.99
N ALA A 212 -72.92 50.84 16.93
CA ALA A 212 -72.51 52.21 16.63
C ALA A 212 -71.14 52.28 15.90
N HIS A 213 -70.21 51.38 16.24
CA HIS A 213 -68.91 51.29 15.57
C HIS A 213 -68.97 50.58 14.21
N ALA A 214 -69.89 49.64 14.01
CA ALA A 214 -70.04 48.97 12.72
C ALA A 214 -70.50 49.91 11.60
N THR A 215 -71.35 50.90 11.94
CA THR A 215 -71.80 51.93 11.00
C THR A 215 -70.69 52.91 10.60
N SER A 216 -69.75 53.23 11.49
CA SER A 216 -68.64 54.14 11.17
C SER A 216 -67.59 53.50 10.25
N ASP A 217 -67.33 52.21 10.43
CA ASP A 217 -66.27 51.52 9.68
C ASP A 217 -66.69 51.18 8.25
N GLU A 218 -67.97 50.90 7.99
CA GLU A 218 -68.48 50.73 6.61
C GLU A 218 -68.42 52.05 5.81
N GLU A 219 -68.68 53.19 6.47
CA GLU A 219 -68.55 54.52 5.86
C GLU A 219 -67.09 54.86 5.54
N LEU A 220 -66.16 54.54 6.45
CA LEU A 220 -64.72 54.70 6.24
C LEU A 220 -64.19 53.82 5.09
N ALA A 221 -64.60 52.54 5.03
CA ALA A 221 -64.17 51.64 3.97
C ALA A 221 -64.70 52.06 2.58
N LYS A 222 -65.89 52.67 2.54
CA LYS A 222 -66.46 53.25 1.31
C LYS A 222 -65.70 54.51 0.88
N ALA A 223 -65.29 55.35 1.83
CA ALA A 223 -64.47 56.54 1.58
C ALA A 223 -63.06 56.18 1.08
N GLU A 224 -62.41 55.16 1.64
CA GLU A 224 -61.10 54.69 1.18
C GLU A 224 -61.15 54.11 -0.23
N ARG A 225 -62.19 53.33 -0.59
CA ARG A 225 -62.33 52.84 -1.97
C ARG A 225 -62.47 53.97 -2.99
N ALA A 226 -63.27 54.99 -2.66
CA ALA A 226 -63.43 56.17 -3.52
C ALA A 226 -62.10 56.93 -3.70
N TYR A 227 -61.32 57.06 -2.63
CA TYR A 227 -59.98 57.68 -2.66
C TYR A 227 -58.99 56.92 -3.57
N TRP A 228 -58.94 55.59 -3.48
CA TRP A 228 -58.05 54.77 -4.31
C TRP A 228 -58.48 54.70 -5.78
N GLU A 229 -59.78 54.75 -6.08
CA GLU A 229 -60.28 54.87 -7.46
C GLU A 229 -59.88 56.21 -8.09
N GLN A 230 -59.90 57.31 -7.33
CA GLN A 230 -59.47 58.63 -7.80
C GLN A 230 -57.97 58.68 -8.12
N GLN A 231 -57.12 58.01 -7.34
CA GLN A 231 -55.69 57.93 -7.62
C GLN A 231 -55.34 57.06 -8.84
N ARG A 232 -56.09 55.99 -9.10
CA ARG A 232 -55.83 55.10 -10.25
C ARG A 232 -56.13 55.73 -11.62
N GLY A 233 -56.94 56.78 -11.68
CA GLY A 233 -57.24 57.50 -12.93
C GLY A 233 -56.15 58.48 -13.38
N MET A 234 -55.11 58.74 -12.57
CA MET A 234 -54.08 59.77 -12.83
C MET A 234 -52.75 59.25 -13.39
N VAL A 235 -52.62 57.95 -13.69
CA VAL A 235 -51.40 57.38 -14.27
C VAL A 235 -51.69 56.92 -15.69
N VAL A 236 -51.55 57.82 -16.66
CA VAL A 236 -51.58 57.53 -18.10
C VAL A 236 -50.28 58.03 -18.73
N GLU A 237 -49.71 57.15 -19.56
CA GLU A 237 -48.72 57.41 -20.61
C GLU A 237 -47.33 57.91 -20.18
N GLU A 238 -46.41 56.96 -19.92
CA GLU A 238 -45.01 57.16 -20.31
C GLU A 238 -44.46 55.87 -20.96
N ASP A 239 -44.33 55.99 -22.28
CA ASP A 239 -43.18 55.67 -23.13
C ASP A 239 -42.77 54.21 -23.37
N GLU A 240 -43.16 53.76 -24.55
CA GLU A 240 -42.55 52.70 -25.35
C GLU A 240 -41.07 53.01 -25.61
N VAL A 241 -40.16 52.20 -25.06
CA VAL A 241 -38.74 52.23 -25.45
C VAL A 241 -38.52 51.23 -26.59
N PRO A 242 -38.09 51.68 -27.78
CA PRO A 242 -37.81 50.81 -28.92
C PRO A 242 -36.50 50.03 -28.71
N PHE A 243 -36.49 48.80 -29.23
CA PHE A 243 -35.43 47.78 -29.17
C PHE A 243 -34.05 48.24 -29.66
#